data_AF-A0A699TAA6-F1
#
_entry.id   AF-A0A699TAA6-F1
#
_cell.length_a   1.000
_cell.length_b   1.000
_cell.length_c   1.000
_cell.angle_alpha   90.00
_cell.angle_beta   90.00
_cell.angle_gamma   90.00
#
_symmetry.space_group_name_H-M   'P 1'
#
loop_
_entity.id
_entity.type
_entity.pdbx_description
1 polymer ?
#
loop_
_entity_poly.entity_id
_entity_poly.type
_entity_poly.pdbx_seq_one_letter_code
_entity_poly.pdbx_strand_id
1 'polypeptide(L)'
;GQNGNQIRCYNCRGVGHYTRNCTFRPRRRDAAYLQTQLLTTQKEEVGIQLQAEEYDLMAATVDQDEIKEVNANCILMANLQQASTSGTQTDSAPIYDTDGSAE
;
A
#
# COMPACT_ATOMS: atom_id res chain seq x y z
N GLY A 1 -18.85 11.08 43.22
CA GLY A 1 -18.46 10.26 42.06
C GLY A 1 -19.40 9.09 41.92
N GLN A 2 -19.90 8.83 40.70
CA GLN A 2 -20.49 7.54 40.27
C GLN A 2 -20.44 7.46 38.72
N ASN A 3 -19.24 7.53 38.13
CA ASN A 3 -19.01 7.20 36.72
C ASN A 3 -18.63 5.71 36.58
N GLY A 4 -19.39 4.83 37.24
CA GLY A 4 -19.14 3.40 37.24
C GLY A 4 -20.03 2.69 36.23
N ASN A 5 -19.49 2.35 35.06
CA ASN A 5 -20.00 1.35 34.11
C ASN A 5 -21.53 1.26 34.00
N GLN A 6 -22.14 2.25 33.35
CA GLN A 6 -23.57 2.19 33.07
C GLN A 6 -23.86 0.96 32.18
N ILE A 7 -24.50 -0.06 32.75
CA ILE A 7 -24.74 -1.33 32.07
C ILE A 7 -25.65 -1.08 30.86
N ARG A 8 -25.17 -1.43 29.66
CA ARG A 8 -25.96 -1.33 28.42
C ARG A 8 -26.80 -2.59 28.22
N CYS A 9 -28.08 -2.42 27.98
CA CYS A 9 -28.97 -3.52 27.63
C CYS A 9 -28.97 -3.71 26.10
N TYR A 10 -28.40 -4.81 25.61
CA TYR A 10 -28.37 -5.09 24.17
C TYR A 10 -29.74 -5.40 23.56
N ASN A 11 -30.71 -5.77 24.38
CA ASN A 11 -32.05 -6.14 23.92
C ASN A 11 -32.90 -4.92 23.53
N CYS A 12 -32.91 -3.86 24.35
CA CYS A 12 -33.65 -2.62 24.10
C CYS A 12 -32.78 -1.39 23.79
N ARG A 13 -31.45 -1.53 23.82
CA ARG A 13 -30.46 -0.44 23.72
C ARG A 13 -30.52 0.60 24.85
N GLY A 14 -31.28 0.33 25.92
CA GLY A 14 -31.32 1.15 27.12
C GLY A 14 -30.07 1.03 27.99
N VAL A 15 -29.93 1.93 28.97
CA VAL A 15 -28.82 1.96 29.93
C VAL A 15 -29.33 1.74 31.36
N GLY A 16 -28.47 1.25 32.24
CA GLY A 16 -28.76 1.08 33.68
C GLY A 16 -29.30 -0.29 34.10
N HIS A 17 -29.37 -1.28 33.19
CA HIS A 17 -29.81 -2.63 33.55
C HIS A 17 -29.19 -3.73 32.68
N TYR A 18 -29.03 -4.92 33.26
CA TYR A 18 -28.62 -6.11 32.52
C TYR A 18 -29.73 -6.58 31.57
N THR A 19 -29.33 -7.17 30.44
CA THR A 19 -30.27 -7.74 29.48
C THR A 19 -31.21 -8.79 30.08
N ARG A 20 -30.76 -9.58 31.07
CA ARG A 20 -31.61 -10.55 31.79
C ARG A 20 -32.76 -9.89 32.58
N ASN A 21 -32.58 -8.63 32.98
CA ASN A 21 -33.56 -7.86 33.75
C ASN A 21 -34.39 -6.91 32.87
N CYS A 22 -34.29 -7.05 31.55
CA CYS A 22 -35.00 -6.19 30.61
C CYS A 22 -36.49 -6.54 30.61
N THR A 23 -37.33 -5.59 31.03
CA THR A 23 -38.79 -5.72 31.01
C THR A 23 -39.37 -5.46 29.61
N PHE A 24 -38.60 -4.81 28.73
CA PHE A 24 -38.98 -4.65 27.34
C PHE A 24 -38.95 -5.99 26.63
N ARG A 25 -40.03 -6.27 25.90
CA ARG A 25 -40.14 -7.50 25.10
C ARG A 25 -38.90 -7.62 24.21
N PRO A 26 -38.22 -8.78 24.21
CA PRO A 26 -37.04 -8.93 23.39
C PRO A 26 -37.32 -8.62 21.93
N ARG A 27 -36.36 -7.96 21.27
CA ARG A 27 -36.47 -7.69 19.84
C ARG A 27 -36.76 -9.01 19.14
N ARG A 28 -37.99 -9.17 18.62
CA ARG A 28 -38.33 -10.34 17.83
C ARG A 28 -37.50 -10.25 16.57
N ARG A 29 -36.60 -11.23 16.40
CA ARG A 29 -35.83 -11.41 15.17
C ARG A 29 -36.75 -12.12 14.19
N ASP A 30 -37.67 -11.37 13.61
CA ASP A 30 -38.47 -11.88 12.50
C ASP A 30 -37.61 -12.03 11.24
N ALA A 31 -38.16 -12.68 10.22
CA ALA A 31 -37.44 -12.94 8.98
C ALA A 31 -36.96 -11.64 8.31
N ALA A 32 -37.78 -10.58 8.34
CA ALA A 32 -37.43 -9.27 7.76
C ALA A 32 -36.24 -8.61 8.48
N TYR A 33 -36.21 -8.67 9.81
CA TYR A 33 -35.09 -8.19 10.62
C TYR A 33 -33.81 -8.97 10.30
N LEU A 34 -33.88 -10.30 10.26
CA LEU A 34 -32.72 -11.14 9.96
C LEU A 34 -32.19 -10.92 8.55
N GLN A 35 -33.08 -10.77 7.56
CA GLN A 35 -32.71 -10.47 6.19
C GLN A 35 -32.01 -9.11 6.08
N THR A 36 -32.53 -8.09 6.74
CA THR A 36 -31.91 -6.74 6.76
C THR A 36 -30.54 -6.77 7.43
N GLN A 37 -30.41 -7.50 8.55
CA GLN A 37 -29.13 -7.68 9.25
C GLN A 37 -28.09 -8.34 8.34
N LEU A 38 -28.46 -9.43 7.65
CA LEU A 38 -27.59 -10.13 6.69
C LEU A 38 -27.12 -9.22 5.56
N LEU A 39 -28.05 -8.49 4.94
CA LEU A 39 -27.73 -7.58 3.83
C LEU A 39 -26.78 -6.46 4.28
N THR A 40 -27.00 -5.93 5.49
CA THR A 40 -26.12 -4.90 6.07
C THR A 40 -24.72 -5.45 6.31
N THR A 41 -24.62 -6.64 6.91
CA THR A 41 -23.33 -7.30 7.16
C THR A 41 -22.58 -7.61 5.87
N GLN A 42 -23.26 -8.11 4.84
CA GLN A 42 -22.63 -8.40 3.55
C GLN A 42 -22.07 -7.12 2.89
N LYS A 43 -22.82 -6.01 2.97
CA LYS A 43 -22.36 -4.72 2.44
C LYS A 43 -21.15 -4.18 3.20
N GLU A 44 -21.14 -4.31 4.54
CA GLU A 44 -19.98 -3.94 5.35
C GLU A 44 -18.75 -4.79 5.01
N GLU A 45 -18.93 -6.10 4.84
CA GLU A 45 -17.84 -7.02 4.48
C GLU A 45 -17.23 -6.71 3.12
N VAL A 46 -18.07 -6.46 2.09
CA VAL A 46 -17.61 -6.00 0.77
C VAL A 46 -16.87 -4.66 0.89
N GLY A 47 -17.36 -3.74 1.72
CA GLY A 47 -16.67 -2.47 1.97
C GLY A 47 -15.28 -2.64 2.59
N ILE A 48 -15.13 -3.57 3.53
CA ILE A 48 -13.84 -3.89 4.16
C ILE A 48 -12.89 -4.53 3.14
N GLN A 49 -13.39 -5.42 2.29
CA GLN A 49 -12.59 -6.06 1.24
C GLN A 49 -12.07 -5.05 0.21
N LEU A 50 -12.95 -4.15 -0.26
CA LEU A 50 -12.56 -3.06 -1.17
C LEU A 50 -11.50 -2.16 -0.56
N GLN A 51 -11.63 -1.83 0.73
CA GLN A 51 -10.65 -0.99 1.42
C GLN A 51 -9.27 -1.64 1.52
N ALA A 52 -9.23 -2.97 1.73
CA ALA A 52 -7.99 -3.73 1.76
C ALA A 52 -7.32 -3.75 0.38
N GLU A 53 -8.09 -4.00 -0.68
CA GLU A 53 -7.57 -3.99 -2.05
C GLU A 53 -7.06 -2.60 -2.47
N GLU A 54 -7.74 -1.52 -2.07
CA GLU A 54 -7.26 -0.15 -2.29
C GLU A 54 -5.92 0.11 -1.59
N TYR A 55 -5.76 -0.36 -0.35
CA TYR A 55 -4.52 -0.24 0.40
C TYR A 55 -3.36 -1.01 -0.26
N ASP A 56 -3.62 -2.25 -0.69
CA ASP A 56 -2.63 -3.08 -1.37
C ASP A 56 -2.20 -2.46 -2.72
N LEU A 57 -3.16 -1.89 -3.47
CA LEU A 57 -2.86 -1.17 -4.71
C LEU A 57 -1.97 0.06 -4.45
N MET A 58 -2.30 0.85 -3.43
CA MET A 58 -1.49 2.00 -3.03
C MET A 58 -0.07 1.58 -2.64
N ALA A 59 0.08 0.49 -1.87
CA ALA A 59 1.40 -0.04 -1.53
C ALA A 59 2.20 -0.45 -2.79
N ALA A 60 1.57 -1.18 -3.72
CA ALA A 60 2.22 -1.57 -4.97
C ALA A 60 2.63 -0.37 -5.85
N THR A 61 1.87 0.74 -5.81
CA THR A 61 2.23 1.96 -6.56
C THR A 61 3.48 2.63 -5.98
N VAL A 62 3.67 2.59 -4.66
CA VAL A 62 4.87 3.13 -4.00
C VAL A 62 6.10 2.31 -4.40
N ASP A 63 6.01 0.98 -4.33
CA ASP A 63 7.08 0.08 -4.75
C ASP A 63 7.46 0.30 -6.23
N GLN A 64 6.47 0.56 -7.09
CA GLN A 64 6.70 0.84 -8.51
C GLN A 64 7.52 2.12 -8.73
N ASP A 65 7.27 3.17 -7.95
CA ASP A 65 8.00 4.43 -8.08
C ASP A 65 9.45 4.32 -7.58
N GLU A 66 9.69 3.57 -6.50
CA GLU A 66 11.05 3.24 -6.05
C GLU A 66 11.83 2.47 -7.13
N ILE A 67 11.20 1.48 -7.78
CA ILE A 67 11.83 0.72 -8.87
C ILE A 67 12.19 1.61 -10.05
N LYS A 68 11.31 2.56 -10.43
CA LYS A 68 11.60 3.51 -11.52
C LYS A 68 12.79 4.40 -11.17
N GLU A 69 12.88 4.88 -9.93
CA GLU A 69 14.00 5.70 -9.47
C GLU A 69 15.32 4.92 -9.55
N VAL A 70 15.35 3.71 -9.01
CA VAL A 70 16.53 2.83 -9.07
C VAL A 70 16.93 2.55 -10.52
N ASN A 71 15.97 2.32 -11.42
CA ASN A 71 16.23 2.11 -12.83
C ASN A 71 16.85 3.35 -13.51
N ALA A 72 16.30 4.54 -13.24
CA ALA A 72 16.84 5.80 -13.77
C ALA A 72 18.28 6.04 -13.29
N ASN A 73 18.55 5.77 -12.01
CA ASN A 73 19.90 5.88 -11.43
C ASN A 73 20.88 4.88 -12.08
N CYS A 74 20.43 3.64 -12.32
CA CYS A 74 21.23 2.63 -13.02
C CYS A 74 21.62 3.07 -14.44
N ILE A 75 20.67 3.62 -15.21
CA ILE A 75 20.91 4.15 -16.56
C ILE A 75 21.92 5.31 -16.52
N LEU A 76 21.79 6.23 -15.56
CA LEU A 76 22.71 7.35 -15.39
C LEU A 76 24.15 6.88 -15.11
N MET A 77 24.32 5.91 -14.22
CA MET A 77 25.63 5.34 -13.91
C MET A 77 26.28 4.69 -15.13
N ALA A 78 25.50 3.95 -15.94
CA ALA A 78 26.00 3.33 -17.16
C ALA A 78 26.47 4.39 -18.17
N ASN A 79 25.72 5.48 -18.35
CA ASN A 79 26.10 6.58 -19.24
C ASN A 79 27.38 7.28 -18.77
N LEU A 80 27.54 7.50 -17.45
CA LEU A 80 28.74 8.12 -16.88
C LEU A 80 29.98 7.22 -17.04
N GLN A 81 29.83 5.92 -16.83
CA GLN A 81 30.90 4.95 -17.07
C GLN A 81 31.30 4.92 -18.54
N GLN A 82 30.34 4.87 -19.47
CA GLN A 82 30.60 4.93 -20.91
C GLN A 82 31.36 6.21 -21.31
N ALA A 83 30.91 7.37 -20.83
CA ALA A 83 31.58 8.65 -21.09
C ALA A 83 33.03 8.66 -20.55
N SER A 84 33.25 8.04 -19.39
CA SER A 84 34.58 7.94 -18.77
C SER A 84 35.51 6.99 -19.54
N THR A 85 34.98 5.88 -20.07
CA THR A 85 35.74 4.93 -20.91
C THR A 85 35.97 5.44 -22.34
N SER A 86 35.10 6.32 -22.85
CA SER A 86 35.24 6.93 -24.18
C SER A 86 36.43 7.91 -24.25
N GLY A 87 36.96 8.36 -23.10
CA GLY A 87 38.10 9.28 -23.01
C GLY A 87 39.48 8.62 -23.05
N THR A 88 39.58 7.29 -23.08
CA THR A 88 40.87 6.57 -22.93
C THR A 88 41.41 5.93 -24.22
N GLN A 89 40.79 6.17 -25.39
CA GLN A 89 41.16 5.48 -26.63
C GLN A 89 41.53 6.37 -27.84
N THR A 90 41.57 7.70 -27.69
CA THR A 90 41.85 8.63 -28.80
C THR A 90 43.16 9.41 -28.68
N ASP A 91 44.14 8.92 -27.92
CA ASP A 91 45.50 9.49 -27.94
C ASP A 91 46.58 8.41 -27.89
N SER A 92 46.64 7.60 -28.96
CA SER A 92 47.85 6.88 -29.33
C SER A 92 47.80 6.64 -30.83
N ALA A 93 47.74 7.74 -31.59
CA ALA A 93 48.30 7.71 -32.93
C ALA A 93 49.82 7.50 -32.77
N PRO A 94 50.44 6.44 -33.31
CA PRO A 94 51.88 6.41 -33.43
C PRO A 94 52.27 7.50 -34.45
N ILE A 95 52.76 8.64 -33.96
CA ILE A 95 53.21 9.77 -34.77
C ILE A 95 54.65 9.52 -35.27
N TYR A 96 54.75 9.39 -36.59
CA TYR A 96 55.83 9.72 -37.55
C TYR A 96 57.09 8.85 -37.77
N ASP A 97 57.15 8.36 -39.01
CA ASP A 97 58.20 8.24 -40.04
C ASP A 97 59.67 8.06 -39.64
N THR A 98 60.18 6.89 -40.05
CA THR A 98 61.62 6.64 -40.22
C THR A 98 62.06 7.15 -41.59
N ASP A 99 62.17 8.46 -41.73
CA ASP A 99 62.92 9.09 -42.82
C ASP A 99 64.35 9.27 -42.35
N GLY A 100 65.22 8.29 -42.63
CA GLY A 100 66.63 8.43 -42.28
C GLY A 100 67.47 7.19 -42.51
N SER A 101 67.88 6.93 -43.75
CA SER A 101 69.24 6.45 -43.98
C SER A 101 69.67 6.74 -45.42
N ALA A 102 70.59 7.69 -45.53
CA ALA A 102 71.43 7.85 -46.71
C ALA A 102 72.53 6.78 -46.66
N GLU A 103 72.66 6.02 -47.73
CA GLU A 103 73.92 5.70 -48.45
C GLU A 103 73.60 5.09 -49.82
#